data_AF-A0A941SVU3-F1
#
_entry.id   AF-A0A941SVU3-F1
#
_cell.length_a   1.000
_cell.length_b   1.000
_cell.length_c   1.000
_cell.angle_alpha   90.00
_cell.angle_beta   90.00
_cell.angle_gamma   90.00
#
_symmetry.space_group_name_H-M   'P 1'
#
loop_
_entity.id
_entity.type
_entity.pdbx_description
1 polymer ?
#
loop_
_entity_poly.entity_id
_entity_poly.type
_entity_poly.pdbx_seq_one_letter_code
_entity_poly.pdbx_strand_id
1 'polypeptide(L)'
;MKARTRNLLIHAFAASAVLSLAACGGDGDDPPAAPPDPAPAPAPNPGPGPAPAPAPAPAPSPDPDPTPPPPDPVPPPPAPPPGPPGPPTPVTLFGQVTRNAALQNATVCLDLNDNGACDAGEPASAATGVNGQYSLTTMPADAAAARLIAVVKANVTIDANKPGQPVTTGSDYVMTRPKGSAGGINPLTTLVQAGVAAGMTESTARSNVASQLGIAAGKIDNYQGDPPASDDNVQDTARWIAAFTSVALREGIPLAVHNPAVAGAAYELMDNLIWFNASNYYSRSLQIAARPAGTVAATATDERARKNGGAAQPDFGSATSLYRAAYLTPTGWQMCGRNTPTPVITTTGGNPSRSVYCGTSVAITINQSTPVTGTLADLVTNWQGRGALNRINNDGTSTANLLGALGSAALPAGAEETHRRALTLSSDIVITDTWTRAITQADGRDTLSGVVAHYAVASVDTSTGTNAGNTTLSMGLGSTDMKTMRVAFGAGNAAHYYECDLATPGGNFANPPNCQTTTTGTYSIVTVNGAQIMRFAGHPAVDASIGYDVVYTQIDWGGGPPNRWVYRAHATKPDYQNRFAQSLRLNGAAWSAFKTQLGL
;
A
#
# COMPACT_ATOMS: atom_id res chain seq x y z
N MET A 1 -30.76 23.54 -9.31
CA MET A 1 -32.15 23.03 -9.27
C MET A 1 -32.15 21.50 -9.26
N LYS A 2 -32.39 20.90 -8.09
CA LYS A 2 -33.20 19.68 -7.82
C LYS A 2 -32.79 19.10 -6.47
N ALA A 3 -33.71 19.22 -5.53
CA ALA A 3 -33.68 18.63 -4.19
C ALA A 3 -34.09 17.15 -4.21
N ARG A 4 -33.68 16.39 -3.20
CA ARG A 4 -34.41 15.21 -2.66
C ARG A 4 -33.87 14.90 -1.25
N THR A 5 -34.50 15.44 -0.21
CA THR A 5 -35.53 14.85 0.68
C THR A 5 -34.98 13.91 1.76
N ARG A 6 -35.15 14.36 3.01
CA ARG A 6 -34.89 13.71 4.31
C ARG A 6 -35.66 12.40 4.46
N ASN A 7 -35.15 11.49 5.29
CA ASN A 7 -36.02 10.70 6.16
C ASN A 7 -35.43 10.52 7.57
N LEU A 8 -36.35 10.68 8.51
CA LEU A 8 -36.22 10.81 9.96
C LEU A 8 -36.49 9.43 10.59
N LEU A 9 -35.80 9.06 11.67
CA LEU A 9 -36.34 8.09 12.63
C LEU A 9 -35.85 8.37 14.05
N ILE A 10 -36.84 8.65 14.88
CA ILE A 10 -36.84 8.98 16.31
C ILE A 10 -36.98 7.67 17.08
N HIS A 11 -36.21 7.47 18.16
CA HIS A 11 -36.65 6.67 19.31
C HIS A 11 -36.06 7.29 20.59
N ALA A 12 -36.95 7.71 21.49
CA ALA A 12 -36.68 8.19 22.84
C ALA A 12 -37.55 7.41 23.83
N PHE A 13 -36.96 6.96 24.94
CA PHE A 13 -37.55 6.58 26.23
C PHE A 13 -36.35 6.58 27.22
N ALA A 14 -36.16 7.51 28.17
CA ALA A 14 -36.90 7.84 29.41
C ALA A 14 -37.08 6.61 30.35
N ALA A 15 -36.78 6.60 31.66
CA ALA A 15 -36.21 7.55 32.63
C ALA A 15 -35.99 6.81 33.99
N SER A 16 -35.27 7.48 34.92
CA SER A 16 -35.38 7.40 36.40
C SER A 16 -34.68 6.24 37.14
N ALA A 17 -34.19 6.33 38.38
CA ALA A 17 -33.71 7.35 39.36
C ALA A 17 -33.50 6.59 40.71
N VAL A 18 -32.90 7.24 41.73
CA VAL A 18 -32.79 6.90 43.19
C VAL A 18 -31.33 6.62 43.63
N LEU A 19 -30.54 7.56 44.18
CA LEU A 19 -30.45 8.14 45.55
C LEU A 19 -30.23 7.09 46.68
N SER A 20 -29.14 7.12 47.48
CA SER A 20 -29.00 7.98 48.67
C SER A 20 -27.69 7.76 49.47
N LEU A 21 -27.21 8.85 50.11
CA LEU A 21 -26.52 9.05 51.43
C LEU A 21 -25.26 8.22 51.80
N ALA A 22 -24.30 8.63 52.65
CA ALA A 22 -23.74 9.87 53.21
C ALA A 22 -22.64 9.48 54.24
N ALA A 23 -21.78 10.44 54.62
CA ALA A 23 -20.84 10.48 55.78
C ALA A 23 -19.48 9.75 55.66
N CYS A 24 -18.37 10.14 56.33
CA CYS A 24 -17.85 11.36 56.99
C CYS A 24 -16.43 11.00 57.53
N GLY A 25 -15.46 11.94 57.49
CA GLY A 25 -14.22 11.95 58.31
C GLY A 25 -13.08 11.03 57.86
N GLY A 26 -11.78 11.35 57.92
CA GLY A 26 -11.05 12.44 58.57
C GLY A 26 -9.75 11.89 59.20
N ASP A 27 -8.61 12.48 58.82
CA ASP A 27 -7.26 12.48 59.44
C ASP A 27 -6.36 11.24 59.52
N GLY A 28 -5.05 11.47 59.25
CA GLY A 28 -3.93 10.68 59.77
C GLY A 28 -2.76 10.45 58.80
N ASP A 29 -1.69 11.26 58.93
CA ASP A 29 -0.40 11.18 58.26
C ASP A 29 0.36 9.84 58.46
N ASP A 30 1.00 9.32 57.39
CA ASP A 30 2.35 8.72 57.46
C ASP A 30 2.91 8.35 56.05
N PRO A 31 4.24 8.45 55.82
CA PRO A 31 4.88 8.22 54.53
C PRO A 31 4.93 6.73 54.15
N PRO A 32 4.92 6.39 52.84
CA PRO A 32 4.86 5.00 52.41
C PRO A 32 6.14 4.23 52.74
N ALA A 33 5.99 3.16 53.51
CA ALA A 33 7.00 2.13 53.70
C ALA A 33 7.37 1.49 52.36
N ALA A 34 8.66 1.19 52.19
CA ALA A 34 9.21 0.51 51.03
C ALA A 34 8.50 -0.84 50.75
N PRO A 35 8.31 -1.22 49.48
CA PRO A 35 7.73 -2.52 49.14
C PRO A 35 8.65 -3.66 49.65
N PRO A 36 8.09 -4.76 50.18
CA PRO A 36 8.90 -5.91 50.58
C PRO A 36 9.52 -6.57 49.35
N ASP A 37 10.76 -7.06 49.49
CA ASP A 37 11.45 -7.85 48.46
C ASP A 37 10.58 -9.03 47.98
N PRO A 38 10.58 -9.35 46.67
CA PRO A 38 9.90 -10.53 46.16
C PRO A 38 10.46 -11.80 46.80
N ALA A 39 9.57 -12.66 47.31
CA ALA A 39 9.93 -13.99 47.77
C ALA A 39 10.64 -14.79 46.65
N PRO A 40 11.70 -15.57 46.95
CA PRO A 40 12.37 -16.40 45.96
C PRO A 40 11.40 -17.38 45.30
N ALA A 41 11.44 -17.47 43.96
CA ALA A 41 10.66 -18.43 43.21
C ALA A 41 10.97 -19.88 43.66
N PRO A 42 9.95 -20.75 43.82
CA PRO A 42 10.18 -22.17 44.11
C PRO A 42 11.01 -22.84 43.01
N ALA A 43 11.96 -23.68 43.41
CA ALA A 43 12.78 -24.47 42.51
C ALA A 43 11.92 -25.36 41.59
N PRO A 44 12.28 -25.56 40.30
CA PRO A 44 11.56 -26.44 39.40
C PRO A 44 11.57 -27.87 39.92
N ASN A 45 10.40 -28.52 39.93
CA ASN A 45 10.26 -29.93 40.23
C ASN A 45 11.00 -30.76 39.16
N PRO A 46 11.87 -31.73 39.51
CA PRO A 46 12.51 -32.60 38.53
C PRO A 46 11.45 -33.41 37.77
N GLY A 47 11.49 -33.33 36.43
CA GLY A 47 10.63 -34.14 35.56
C GLY A 47 10.93 -35.64 35.72
N PRO A 48 9.94 -36.53 35.48
CA PRO A 48 10.15 -37.97 35.55
C PRO A 48 11.23 -38.42 34.55
N GLY A 49 12.19 -39.20 35.04
CA GLY A 49 13.25 -39.79 34.21
C GLY A 49 12.72 -40.76 33.15
N PRO A 50 13.47 -41.00 32.06
CA PRO A 50 13.06 -41.87 30.97
C PRO A 50 12.88 -43.32 31.44
N ALA A 51 11.78 -43.93 30.99
CA ALA A 51 11.46 -45.34 31.26
C ALA A 51 12.49 -46.28 30.59
N PRO A 52 12.88 -47.40 31.23
CA PRO A 52 13.83 -48.36 30.66
C PRO A 52 13.32 -49.01 29.37
N ALA A 53 14.25 -49.24 28.44
CA ALA A 53 14.00 -49.97 27.20
C ALA A 53 13.53 -51.42 27.49
N PRO A 54 12.49 -51.93 26.79
CA PRO A 54 12.06 -53.32 26.92
C PRO A 54 13.16 -54.31 26.49
N ALA A 55 13.29 -55.40 27.26
CA ALA A 55 14.22 -56.50 26.98
C ALA A 55 13.82 -57.25 25.68
N PRO A 56 14.79 -57.85 24.96
CA PRO A 56 14.52 -58.63 23.75
C PRO A 56 13.63 -59.84 24.01
N ALA A 57 12.67 -60.08 23.12
CA ALA A 57 11.77 -61.23 23.18
C ALA A 57 12.55 -62.56 22.96
N PRO A 58 12.21 -63.64 23.70
CA PRO A 58 12.78 -64.97 23.50
C PRO A 58 12.45 -65.58 22.13
N ALA A 59 13.37 -66.40 21.62
CA ALA A 59 13.23 -67.13 20.35
C ALA A 59 12.01 -68.07 20.35
N PRO A 60 11.32 -68.23 19.21
CA PRO A 60 10.15 -69.12 19.11
C PRO A 60 10.54 -70.59 19.22
N SER A 61 9.72 -71.33 19.96
CA SER A 61 9.72 -72.81 20.05
C SER A 61 9.32 -73.42 18.70
N PRO A 62 9.86 -74.60 18.32
CA PRO A 62 9.46 -75.27 17.08
C PRO A 62 7.99 -75.70 17.12
N ASP A 63 7.29 -75.45 16.01
CA ASP A 63 5.90 -75.85 15.75
C ASP A 63 5.81 -77.37 15.54
N PRO A 64 4.76 -78.04 16.06
CA PRO A 64 4.49 -79.43 15.77
C PRO A 64 3.96 -79.63 14.34
N ASP A 65 4.32 -80.77 13.77
CA ASP A 65 4.04 -81.26 12.41
C ASP A 65 2.56 -81.08 12.00
N PRO A 66 2.25 -80.50 10.81
CA PRO A 66 0.86 -80.30 10.38
C PRO A 66 0.21 -81.62 9.94
N THR A 67 -0.98 -81.86 10.48
CA THR A 67 -1.96 -82.83 9.99
C THR A 67 -2.30 -82.57 8.50
N PRO A 68 -2.48 -83.62 7.67
CA PRO A 68 -2.73 -83.46 6.24
C PRO A 68 -4.08 -82.74 5.95
N PRO A 69 -4.13 -81.90 4.90
CA PRO A 69 -5.31 -81.12 4.56
C PRO A 69 -6.42 -81.98 3.92
N PRO A 70 -7.70 -81.60 4.09
CA PRO A 70 -8.81 -82.16 3.32
C PRO A 70 -8.69 -81.79 1.82
N PRO A 71 -9.28 -82.58 0.91
CA PRO A 71 -9.19 -82.33 -0.53
C PRO A 71 -9.87 -81.01 -0.94
N ASP A 72 -9.23 -80.31 -1.88
CA ASP A 72 -9.59 -78.97 -2.35
C ASP A 72 -11.01 -78.87 -2.96
N PRO A 73 -11.76 -77.79 -2.68
CA PRO A 73 -12.94 -77.43 -3.46
C PRO A 73 -12.56 -77.04 -4.89
N VAL A 74 -13.35 -77.50 -5.86
CA VAL A 74 -13.22 -77.16 -7.29
C VAL A 74 -13.18 -75.62 -7.48
N PRO A 75 -12.24 -75.05 -8.27
CA PRO A 75 -12.17 -73.62 -8.52
C PRO A 75 -13.44 -73.09 -9.19
N PRO A 76 -13.97 -71.92 -8.79
CA PRO A 76 -15.01 -71.26 -9.57
C PRO A 76 -14.46 -70.86 -10.95
N PRO A 77 -15.32 -70.82 -11.99
CA PRO A 77 -14.90 -70.47 -13.33
C PRO A 77 -14.27 -69.06 -13.38
N PRO A 78 -13.30 -68.80 -14.29
CA PRO A 78 -12.65 -67.50 -14.41
C PRO A 78 -13.69 -66.39 -14.60
N ALA A 79 -13.54 -65.30 -13.86
CA ALA A 79 -14.34 -64.10 -14.09
C ALA A 79 -14.18 -63.66 -15.56
N PRO A 80 -15.26 -63.24 -16.25
CA PRO A 80 -15.16 -62.69 -17.59
C PRO A 80 -14.13 -61.55 -17.61
N PRO A 81 -13.35 -61.39 -18.69
CA PRO A 81 -12.43 -60.26 -18.83
C PRO A 81 -13.21 -58.96 -18.62
N PRO A 82 -12.65 -57.96 -17.91
CA PRO A 82 -13.30 -56.65 -17.76
C PRO A 82 -13.74 -56.16 -19.13
N GLY A 83 -15.01 -55.81 -19.27
CA GLY A 83 -15.50 -55.19 -20.50
C GLY A 83 -14.66 -53.94 -20.83
N PRO A 84 -14.58 -53.53 -22.11
CA PRO A 84 -13.89 -52.31 -22.49
C PRO A 84 -14.36 -51.14 -21.60
N PRO A 85 -13.47 -50.25 -21.13
CA PRO A 85 -13.88 -49.08 -20.36
C PRO A 85 -14.97 -48.34 -21.13
N GLY A 86 -16.10 -48.07 -20.49
CA GLY A 86 -17.16 -47.25 -21.08
C GLY A 86 -16.61 -45.87 -21.50
N PRO A 87 -17.20 -45.21 -22.50
CA PRO A 87 -16.75 -43.89 -22.91
C PRO A 87 -16.75 -42.91 -21.71
N PRO A 88 -15.73 -42.04 -21.59
CA PRO A 88 -15.61 -41.14 -20.45
C PRO A 88 -16.81 -40.19 -20.36
N THR A 89 -17.39 -40.09 -19.16
CA THR A 89 -18.53 -39.20 -18.90
C THR A 89 -18.05 -37.74 -18.85
N PRO A 90 -18.75 -36.81 -19.53
CA PRO A 90 -18.46 -35.39 -19.41
C PRO A 90 -18.56 -34.88 -17.97
N VAL A 91 -17.71 -33.91 -17.64
CA VAL A 91 -17.66 -33.23 -16.34
C VAL A 91 -18.10 -31.78 -16.49
N THR A 92 -18.67 -31.22 -15.43
CA THR A 92 -19.07 -29.81 -15.39
C THR A 92 -18.12 -29.01 -14.50
N LEU A 93 -17.52 -27.98 -15.09
CA LEU A 93 -16.70 -26.98 -14.42
C LEU A 93 -17.57 -25.78 -14.05
N PHE A 94 -17.42 -25.28 -12.84
CA PHE A 94 -18.15 -24.11 -12.35
C PHE A 94 -17.24 -23.21 -11.51
N GLY A 95 -17.64 -21.95 -11.39
CA GLY A 95 -16.90 -20.95 -10.63
C GLY A 95 -17.45 -19.55 -10.89
N GLN A 96 -16.73 -18.55 -10.39
CA GLN A 96 -17.15 -17.16 -10.47
C GLN A 96 -16.08 -16.29 -11.14
N VAL A 97 -16.47 -15.43 -12.07
CA VAL A 97 -15.60 -14.40 -12.64
C VAL A 97 -15.70 -13.14 -11.79
N THR A 98 -14.57 -12.68 -11.24
CA THR A 98 -14.55 -11.53 -10.32
C THR A 98 -13.41 -10.56 -10.61
N ARG A 99 -13.64 -9.27 -10.32
CA ARG A 99 -12.63 -8.20 -10.34
C ARG A 99 -12.68 -7.43 -9.02
N ASN A 100 -13.50 -6.37 -8.92
CA ASN A 100 -13.81 -5.78 -7.62
C ASN A 100 -15.00 -6.51 -6.99
N ALA A 101 -16.05 -6.71 -7.78
CA ALA A 101 -17.15 -7.63 -7.51
C ALA A 101 -17.28 -8.67 -8.65
N ALA A 102 -18.40 -9.39 -8.67
CA ALA A 102 -18.76 -10.28 -9.76
C ALA A 102 -18.85 -9.55 -11.10
N LEU A 103 -18.33 -10.17 -12.16
CA LEU A 103 -18.42 -9.63 -13.53
C LEU A 103 -19.61 -10.23 -14.26
N GLN A 104 -20.52 -9.36 -14.70
CA GLN A 104 -21.67 -9.69 -15.56
C GLN A 104 -21.28 -9.52 -17.03
N ASN A 105 -21.81 -10.37 -17.92
CA ASN A 105 -21.52 -10.39 -19.36
C ASN A 105 -20.06 -10.72 -19.69
N ALA A 106 -19.40 -11.54 -18.86
CA ALA A 106 -18.14 -12.18 -19.21
C ALA A 106 -18.45 -13.56 -19.81
N THR A 107 -17.63 -14.01 -20.76
CA THR A 107 -17.73 -15.37 -21.32
C THR A 107 -16.54 -16.19 -20.85
N VAL A 108 -16.78 -17.39 -20.33
CA VAL A 108 -15.73 -18.32 -19.92
C VAL A 108 -15.62 -19.43 -20.95
N CYS A 109 -14.41 -19.78 -21.35
CA CYS A 109 -14.17 -20.93 -22.21
C CYS A 109 -12.94 -21.72 -21.74
N LEU A 110 -12.84 -22.94 -22.24
CA LEU A 110 -11.68 -23.80 -22.08
C LEU A 110 -10.75 -23.59 -23.28
N ASP A 111 -9.61 -22.95 -23.05
CA ASP A 111 -8.58 -22.61 -24.05
C ASP A 111 -7.79 -23.89 -24.41
N LEU A 112 -8.33 -24.64 -25.37
CA LEU A 112 -7.85 -25.96 -25.79
C LEU A 112 -6.55 -25.87 -26.61
N ASN A 113 -6.37 -24.78 -27.35
CA ASN A 113 -5.23 -24.57 -28.23
C ASN A 113 -4.13 -23.68 -27.61
N ASP A 114 -4.32 -23.23 -26.38
CA ASP A 114 -3.38 -22.43 -25.59
C ASP A 114 -3.12 -21.02 -26.16
N ASN A 115 -4.03 -20.48 -26.99
CA ASN A 115 -3.84 -19.18 -27.64
C ASN A 115 -4.37 -17.99 -26.82
N GLY A 116 -5.07 -18.24 -25.73
CA GLY A 116 -5.62 -17.21 -24.85
C GLY A 116 -6.84 -16.46 -25.41
N ALA A 117 -7.53 -17.03 -26.39
CA ALA A 117 -8.80 -16.53 -26.94
C ALA A 117 -9.89 -17.59 -26.78
N CYS A 118 -11.16 -17.17 -26.78
CA CYS A 118 -12.28 -18.11 -26.85
C CYS A 118 -12.64 -18.34 -28.31
N ASP A 119 -12.22 -19.48 -28.84
CA ASP A 119 -12.38 -19.83 -30.25
C ASP A 119 -13.66 -20.63 -30.53
N ALA A 120 -14.04 -20.65 -31.81
CA ALA A 120 -15.11 -21.52 -32.26
C ALA A 120 -14.70 -23.00 -32.11
N GLY A 121 -15.57 -23.78 -31.45
CA GLY A 121 -15.33 -25.21 -31.18
C GLY A 121 -14.75 -25.49 -29.79
N GLU A 122 -14.37 -24.45 -29.05
CA GLU A 122 -14.01 -24.61 -27.64
C GLU A 122 -15.24 -24.66 -26.75
N PRO A 123 -15.27 -25.52 -25.72
CA PRO A 123 -16.31 -25.48 -24.71
C PRO A 123 -16.38 -24.09 -24.07
N ALA A 124 -17.50 -23.39 -24.26
CA ALA A 124 -17.77 -22.07 -23.69
C ALA A 124 -19.05 -22.05 -22.84
N SER A 125 -19.04 -21.25 -21.77
CA SER A 125 -20.20 -20.96 -20.95
C SER A 125 -21.12 -19.96 -21.63
N ALA A 126 -22.37 -19.88 -21.18
CA ALA A 126 -23.18 -18.68 -21.40
C ALA A 126 -22.50 -17.45 -20.75
N ALA A 127 -22.88 -16.26 -21.20
CA ALA A 127 -22.45 -15.02 -20.58
C ALA A 127 -22.86 -15.00 -19.10
N THR A 128 -21.94 -14.61 -18.22
CA THR A 128 -22.16 -14.59 -16.77
C THR A 128 -23.28 -13.62 -16.38
N GLY A 129 -24.09 -14.01 -15.39
CA GLY A 129 -25.10 -13.15 -14.80
C GLY A 129 -24.53 -12.12 -13.81
N VAL A 130 -25.40 -11.39 -13.12
CA VAL A 130 -25.02 -10.40 -12.07
C VAL A 130 -24.19 -10.99 -10.93
N ASN A 131 -24.29 -12.30 -10.71
CA ASN A 131 -23.51 -13.04 -9.72
C ASN A 131 -22.16 -13.53 -10.27
N GLY A 132 -21.84 -13.28 -11.54
CA GLY A 132 -20.57 -13.66 -12.16
C GLY A 132 -20.33 -15.16 -12.30
N GLN A 133 -21.35 -15.99 -12.05
CA GLN A 133 -21.20 -17.45 -12.07
C GLN A 133 -21.13 -17.95 -13.52
N TYR A 134 -20.25 -18.91 -13.76
CA TYR A 134 -20.17 -19.65 -15.02
C TYR A 134 -20.36 -21.15 -14.76
N SER A 135 -20.85 -21.86 -15.77
CA SER A 135 -20.95 -23.31 -15.81
C SER A 135 -20.64 -23.78 -17.24
N LEU A 136 -19.84 -24.83 -17.35
CA LEU A 136 -19.34 -25.36 -18.61
C LEU A 136 -19.21 -26.88 -18.52
N THR A 137 -19.70 -27.62 -19.51
CA THR A 137 -19.50 -29.08 -19.59
C THR A 137 -18.47 -29.43 -20.65
N THR A 138 -17.54 -30.32 -20.32
CA THR A 138 -16.44 -30.75 -21.21
C THR A 138 -16.01 -32.18 -20.88
N MET A 139 -15.08 -32.76 -21.65
CA MET A 139 -14.49 -34.06 -21.34
C MET A 139 -13.43 -33.95 -20.23
N PRO A 140 -13.28 -34.98 -19.37
CA PRO A 140 -12.27 -34.96 -18.31
C PRO A 140 -10.83 -34.72 -18.79
N ALA A 141 -10.47 -35.25 -19.96
CA ALA A 141 -9.15 -35.06 -20.54
C ALA A 141 -8.88 -33.59 -20.89
N ASP A 142 -9.85 -32.92 -21.51
CA ASP A 142 -9.76 -31.50 -21.85
C ASP A 142 -9.71 -30.63 -20.59
N ALA A 143 -10.57 -30.93 -19.61
CA ALA A 143 -10.58 -30.23 -18.31
C ALA A 143 -9.22 -30.30 -17.59
N ALA A 144 -8.49 -31.41 -17.73
CA ALA A 144 -7.17 -31.59 -17.15
C ALA A 144 -6.05 -30.89 -17.95
N ALA A 145 -6.18 -30.82 -19.28
CA ALA A 145 -5.12 -30.38 -20.18
C ALA A 145 -5.16 -28.87 -20.53
N ALA A 146 -6.33 -28.24 -20.42
CA ALA A 146 -6.55 -26.87 -20.89
C ALA A 146 -6.79 -25.87 -19.75
N ARG A 147 -6.59 -24.58 -20.05
CA ARG A 147 -6.81 -23.47 -19.12
C ARG A 147 -8.24 -22.97 -19.22
N LEU A 148 -8.81 -22.54 -18.10
CA LEU A 148 -10.02 -21.72 -18.15
C LEU A 148 -9.64 -20.26 -18.33
N ILE A 149 -10.30 -19.61 -19.28
CA ILE A 149 -10.16 -18.18 -19.53
C ILE A 149 -11.52 -17.49 -19.48
N ALA A 150 -11.54 -16.26 -18.98
CA ALA A 150 -12.71 -15.39 -18.95
C ALA A 150 -12.41 -14.15 -19.78
N VAL A 151 -13.18 -13.94 -20.85
CA VAL A 151 -13.10 -12.76 -21.70
C VAL A 151 -13.92 -11.64 -21.06
N VAL A 152 -13.24 -10.54 -20.74
CA VAL A 152 -13.85 -9.30 -20.29
C VAL A 152 -13.94 -8.36 -21.47
N LYS A 153 -15.17 -8.12 -21.93
CA LYS A 153 -15.47 -7.29 -23.09
C LYS A 153 -15.44 -5.81 -22.73
N ALA A 154 -14.63 -5.04 -23.45
CA ALA A 154 -14.50 -3.61 -23.27
C ALA A 154 -15.87 -2.94 -23.41
N ASN A 155 -16.23 -2.10 -22.44
CA ASN A 155 -17.48 -1.34 -22.46
C ASN A 155 -18.77 -2.18 -22.52
N VAL A 156 -18.69 -3.49 -22.25
CA VAL A 156 -19.85 -4.42 -22.22
C VAL A 156 -19.95 -5.16 -20.90
N THR A 157 -18.84 -5.73 -20.42
CA THR A 157 -18.82 -6.42 -19.13
C THR A 157 -19.01 -5.40 -18.00
N ILE A 158 -19.87 -5.73 -17.03
CA ILE A 158 -20.21 -4.85 -15.90
C ILE A 158 -19.61 -5.45 -14.63
N ASP A 159 -18.88 -4.64 -13.87
CA ASP A 159 -18.45 -4.98 -12.52
C ASP A 159 -19.58 -4.62 -11.54
N ALA A 160 -20.13 -5.60 -10.82
CA ALA A 160 -21.28 -5.40 -9.94
C ALA A 160 -21.04 -4.38 -8.81
N ASN A 161 -19.79 -3.94 -8.58
CA ASN A 161 -19.46 -2.82 -7.71
C ASN A 161 -19.95 -1.46 -8.25
N LYS A 162 -20.09 -1.30 -9.58
CA LYS A 162 -20.67 -0.12 -10.23
C LYS A 162 -21.81 -0.58 -11.16
N PRO A 163 -22.97 -1.00 -10.62
CA PRO A 163 -24.08 -1.54 -11.43
C PRO A 163 -24.50 -0.58 -12.55
N GLY A 164 -24.71 -1.13 -13.74
CA GLY A 164 -25.12 -0.35 -14.92
C GLY A 164 -24.01 0.49 -15.56
N GLN A 165 -22.78 0.46 -15.02
CA GLN A 165 -21.61 1.10 -15.60
C GLN A 165 -20.65 0.02 -16.13
N PRO A 166 -20.53 -0.14 -17.46
CA PRO A 166 -19.57 -1.07 -18.03
C PRO A 166 -18.12 -0.74 -17.62
N VAL A 167 -17.28 -1.76 -17.55
CA VAL A 167 -15.84 -1.57 -17.32
C VAL A 167 -15.25 -0.84 -18.52
N THR A 168 -14.86 0.42 -18.31
CA THR A 168 -14.24 1.25 -19.34
C THR A 168 -12.79 0.83 -19.55
N THR A 169 -12.50 0.26 -20.72
CA THR A 169 -11.15 -0.17 -21.16
C THR A 169 -10.95 0.18 -22.63
N GLY A 170 -9.69 0.29 -23.06
CA GLY A 170 -9.37 0.54 -24.47
C GLY A 170 -9.56 -0.69 -25.36
N SER A 171 -9.45 -1.89 -24.79
CA SER A 171 -9.59 -3.17 -25.49
C SER A 171 -10.16 -4.24 -24.57
N ASP A 172 -10.66 -5.32 -25.17
CA ASP A 172 -10.96 -6.55 -24.45
C ASP A 172 -9.71 -7.04 -23.71
N TYR A 173 -9.90 -7.72 -22.58
CA TYR A 173 -8.83 -8.39 -21.88
C TYR A 173 -9.29 -9.73 -21.34
N VAL A 174 -8.32 -10.62 -21.08
CA VAL A 174 -8.58 -11.99 -20.65
C VAL A 174 -8.04 -12.19 -19.24
N MET A 175 -8.86 -12.79 -18.38
CA MET A 175 -8.41 -13.33 -17.10
C MET A 175 -8.31 -14.84 -17.23
N THR A 176 -7.31 -15.46 -16.62
CA THR A 176 -7.05 -16.89 -16.79
C THR A 176 -6.77 -17.57 -15.47
N ARG A 177 -7.01 -18.88 -15.45
CA ARG A 177 -6.67 -19.79 -14.38
C ARG A 177 -5.78 -20.92 -14.92
N PRO A 178 -4.79 -21.40 -14.15
CA PRO A 178 -3.95 -22.52 -14.54
C PRO A 178 -4.71 -23.79 -14.97
N LYS A 179 -4.04 -24.58 -15.83
CA LYS A 179 -4.54 -25.84 -16.41
C LYS A 179 -4.98 -26.83 -15.31
N GLY A 180 -6.00 -27.63 -15.59
CA GLY A 180 -6.42 -28.70 -14.67
C GLY A 180 -7.08 -28.21 -13.39
N SER A 181 -7.48 -26.93 -13.32
CA SER A 181 -8.13 -26.35 -12.14
C SER A 181 -9.46 -25.70 -12.48
N ALA A 182 -10.42 -25.77 -11.55
CA ALA A 182 -11.73 -25.11 -11.62
C ALA A 182 -11.89 -24.08 -10.49
N GLY A 183 -12.91 -23.22 -10.57
CA GLY A 183 -13.22 -22.22 -9.54
C GLY A 183 -13.07 -20.77 -10.03
N GLY A 184 -12.81 -19.84 -9.10
CA GLY A 184 -12.95 -18.40 -9.38
C GLY A 184 -11.89 -17.82 -10.34
N ILE A 185 -12.28 -17.26 -11.48
CA ILE A 185 -11.37 -16.62 -12.44
C ILE A 185 -11.28 -15.11 -12.14
N ASN A 186 -10.07 -14.60 -11.92
CA ASN A 186 -9.86 -13.23 -11.42
C ASN A 186 -8.43 -12.72 -11.72
N PRO A 187 -8.09 -11.45 -11.39
CA PRO A 187 -6.75 -10.90 -11.64
C PRO A 187 -5.60 -11.64 -10.93
N LEU A 188 -5.83 -12.23 -9.75
CA LEU A 188 -4.80 -12.94 -8.99
C LEU A 188 -4.52 -14.35 -9.53
N THR A 189 -5.55 -15.07 -9.96
CA THR A 189 -5.38 -16.35 -10.67
C THR A 189 -4.70 -16.15 -12.03
N THR A 190 -4.94 -15.00 -12.66
CA THR A 190 -4.23 -14.58 -13.88
C THR A 190 -2.74 -14.33 -13.60
N LEU A 191 -2.43 -13.69 -12.47
CA LEU A 191 -1.05 -13.53 -12.02
C LEU A 191 -0.37 -14.88 -11.73
N VAL A 192 -1.07 -15.83 -11.09
CA VAL A 192 -0.55 -17.20 -10.91
C VAL A 192 -0.23 -17.85 -12.26
N GLN A 193 -1.13 -17.72 -13.24
CA GLN A 193 -0.89 -18.26 -14.58
C GLN A 193 0.34 -17.62 -15.26
N ALA A 194 0.60 -16.33 -15.04
CA ALA A 194 1.84 -15.70 -15.51
C ALA A 194 3.10 -16.34 -14.89
N GLY A 195 3.04 -16.75 -13.62
CA GLY A 195 4.10 -17.52 -12.97
C GLY A 195 4.28 -18.92 -13.58
N VAL A 196 3.19 -19.62 -13.89
CA VAL A 196 3.22 -20.92 -14.57
C VAL A 196 3.80 -20.79 -15.98
N ALA A 197 3.39 -19.76 -16.72
CA ALA A 197 3.95 -19.45 -18.04
C ALA A 197 5.45 -19.12 -17.99
N ALA A 198 5.93 -18.56 -16.87
CA ALA A 198 7.35 -18.36 -16.60
C ALA A 198 8.11 -19.63 -16.14
N GLY A 199 7.46 -20.80 -16.20
CA GLY A 199 8.07 -22.11 -15.91
C GLY A 199 7.94 -22.58 -14.46
N MET A 200 7.16 -21.90 -13.61
CA MET A 200 6.91 -22.36 -12.24
C MET A 200 5.86 -23.48 -12.22
N THR A 201 5.94 -24.37 -11.23
CA THR A 201 4.77 -25.22 -10.89
C THR A 201 3.63 -24.33 -10.37
N GLU A 202 2.38 -24.76 -10.54
CA GLU A 202 1.24 -23.99 -10.01
C GLU A 202 1.34 -23.75 -8.50
N SER A 203 1.76 -24.77 -7.74
CA SER A 203 1.94 -24.66 -6.28
C SER A 203 2.98 -23.59 -5.92
N THR A 204 4.13 -23.60 -6.61
CA THR A 204 5.18 -22.59 -6.43
C THR A 204 4.69 -21.20 -6.83
N ALA A 205 4.01 -21.08 -7.98
CA ALA A 205 3.46 -19.80 -8.45
C ALA A 205 2.46 -19.22 -7.44
N ARG A 206 1.56 -20.03 -6.87
CA ARG A 206 0.60 -19.60 -5.84
C ARG A 206 1.30 -19.12 -4.56
N SER A 207 2.29 -19.87 -4.08
CA SER A 207 3.09 -19.47 -2.91
C SER A 207 3.81 -18.15 -3.15
N ASN A 208 4.45 -18.01 -4.32
CA ASN A 208 5.15 -16.81 -4.71
C ASN A 208 4.22 -15.60 -4.85
N VAL A 209 3.05 -15.76 -5.48
CA VAL A 209 2.04 -14.68 -5.58
C VAL A 209 1.56 -14.23 -4.21
N ALA A 210 1.26 -15.15 -3.30
CA ALA A 210 0.86 -14.83 -1.93
C ALA A 210 1.94 -14.00 -1.21
N SER A 211 3.20 -14.44 -1.31
CA SER A 211 4.35 -13.75 -0.71
C SER A 211 4.64 -12.39 -1.36
N GLN A 212 4.56 -12.30 -2.68
CA GLN A 212 4.82 -11.11 -3.48
C GLN A 212 3.85 -9.98 -3.14
N LEU A 213 2.57 -10.33 -2.94
CA LEU A 213 1.50 -9.37 -2.67
C LEU A 213 1.21 -9.17 -1.18
N GLY A 214 1.79 -9.99 -0.30
CA GLY A 214 1.52 -9.95 1.14
C GLY A 214 0.07 -10.36 1.49
N ILE A 215 -0.48 -11.35 0.78
CA ILE A 215 -1.85 -11.84 0.98
C ILE A 215 -1.87 -13.31 1.41
N ALA A 216 -2.96 -13.75 2.04
CA ALA A 216 -3.16 -15.18 2.31
C ALA A 216 -3.39 -15.95 1.00
N ALA A 217 -2.76 -17.13 0.83
CA ALA A 217 -2.85 -17.92 -0.40
C ALA A 217 -4.29 -18.27 -0.81
N GLY A 218 -5.18 -18.55 0.15
CA GLY A 218 -6.59 -18.83 -0.13
C GLY A 218 -7.36 -17.65 -0.72
N LYS A 219 -6.86 -16.41 -0.58
CA LYS A 219 -7.46 -15.21 -1.18
C LYS A 219 -7.23 -15.13 -2.69
N ILE A 220 -6.27 -15.87 -3.24
CA ILE A 220 -6.00 -15.90 -4.69
C ILE A 220 -7.26 -16.34 -5.45
N ASP A 221 -7.93 -17.39 -4.96
CA ASP A 221 -9.13 -17.93 -5.62
C ASP A 221 -10.41 -17.22 -5.20
N ASN A 222 -10.46 -16.74 -3.96
CA ASN A 222 -11.63 -16.04 -3.43
C ASN A 222 -11.26 -14.96 -2.39
N TYR A 223 -11.16 -13.72 -2.86
CA TYR A 223 -11.02 -12.53 -2.03
C TYR A 223 -12.34 -11.80 -1.78
N GLN A 224 -13.49 -12.35 -2.21
CA GLN A 224 -14.80 -11.69 -2.09
C GLN A 224 -15.35 -11.62 -0.65
N GLY A 225 -14.59 -12.08 0.34
CA GLY A 225 -14.85 -11.80 1.76
C GLY A 225 -14.22 -10.51 2.28
N ASP A 226 -13.24 -9.93 1.57
CA ASP A 226 -12.67 -8.62 1.94
C ASP A 226 -13.66 -7.49 1.61
N PRO A 227 -13.61 -6.32 2.25
CA PRO A 227 -14.41 -5.17 1.83
C PRO A 227 -14.20 -4.82 0.35
N PRO A 228 -15.27 -4.45 -0.40
CA PRO A 228 -15.17 -3.92 -1.76
C PRO A 228 -14.14 -2.80 -1.88
N ALA A 229 -13.37 -2.78 -2.96
CA ALA A 229 -12.52 -1.64 -3.26
C ALA A 229 -13.41 -0.41 -3.55
N SER A 230 -13.17 0.69 -2.85
CA SER A 230 -13.93 1.94 -2.95
C SER A 230 -13.00 3.13 -3.16
N ASP A 231 -13.27 3.96 -4.15
CA ASP A 231 -12.43 5.13 -4.44
C ASP A 231 -12.33 6.09 -3.23
N ASP A 232 -13.25 6.01 -2.24
CA ASP A 232 -13.24 6.82 -1.01
C ASP A 232 -12.32 6.28 0.10
N ASN A 233 -11.95 4.99 0.06
CA ASN A 233 -11.21 4.34 1.13
C ASN A 233 -10.36 3.16 0.65
N VAL A 234 -9.09 3.45 0.38
CA VAL A 234 -8.06 2.46 0.05
C VAL A 234 -7.67 1.67 1.28
N GLN A 235 -7.68 0.35 1.14
CA GLN A 235 -7.31 -0.59 2.21
C GLN A 235 -6.31 -1.63 1.68
N ASP A 236 -5.49 -2.13 2.59
CA ASP A 236 -4.56 -3.22 2.30
C ASP A 236 -5.28 -4.58 2.35
N THR A 237 -6.03 -4.90 1.29
CA THR A 237 -6.79 -6.16 1.17
C THR A 237 -6.48 -6.87 -0.13
N ALA A 238 -6.69 -8.19 -0.18
CA ALA A 238 -6.46 -8.94 -1.41
C ALA A 238 -7.41 -8.49 -2.53
N ARG A 239 -8.63 -8.07 -2.19
CA ARG A 239 -9.58 -7.50 -3.17
C ARG A 239 -9.07 -6.18 -3.77
N TRP A 240 -8.52 -5.27 -2.96
CA TRP A 240 -7.92 -4.04 -3.46
C TRP A 240 -6.72 -4.32 -4.37
N ILE A 241 -5.85 -5.24 -3.96
CA ILE A 241 -4.69 -5.65 -4.74
C ILE A 241 -5.12 -6.30 -6.06
N ALA A 242 -6.16 -7.13 -6.06
CA ALA A 242 -6.73 -7.70 -7.28
C ALA A 242 -7.32 -6.63 -8.21
N ALA A 243 -8.08 -5.68 -7.65
CA ALA A 243 -8.63 -4.55 -8.40
C ALA A 243 -7.52 -3.69 -9.01
N PHE A 244 -6.43 -3.43 -8.28
CA PHE A 244 -5.27 -2.72 -8.82
C PHE A 244 -4.50 -3.54 -9.85
N THR A 245 -4.30 -4.85 -9.63
CA THR A 245 -3.68 -5.79 -10.59
C THR A 245 -4.43 -5.79 -11.92
N SER A 246 -5.77 -5.64 -11.90
CA SER A 246 -6.55 -5.53 -13.13
C SER A 246 -6.21 -4.30 -13.98
N VAL A 247 -5.56 -3.26 -13.44
CA VAL A 247 -5.04 -2.14 -14.25
C VAL A 247 -4.02 -2.66 -15.25
N ALA A 248 -3.11 -3.56 -14.84
CA ALA A 248 -2.12 -4.13 -15.75
C ALA A 248 -2.80 -4.91 -16.88
N LEU A 249 -3.80 -5.74 -16.56
CA LEU A 249 -4.56 -6.50 -17.57
C LEU A 249 -5.29 -5.58 -18.57
N ARG A 250 -5.92 -4.50 -18.08
CA ARG A 250 -6.67 -3.54 -18.91
C ARG A 250 -5.78 -2.69 -19.80
N GLU A 251 -4.52 -2.48 -19.40
CA GLU A 251 -3.54 -1.69 -20.14
C GLU A 251 -2.55 -2.56 -20.93
N GLY A 252 -2.73 -3.89 -20.94
CA GLY A 252 -1.82 -4.82 -21.62
C GLY A 252 -0.41 -4.86 -21.01
N ILE A 253 -0.26 -4.49 -19.75
CA ILE A 253 1.02 -4.51 -19.04
C ILE A 253 1.31 -5.95 -18.59
N PRO A 254 2.48 -6.52 -18.93
CA PRO A 254 2.83 -7.88 -18.54
C PRO A 254 2.82 -8.07 -17.02
N LEU A 255 2.10 -9.10 -16.57
CA LEU A 255 2.18 -9.59 -15.20
C LEU A 255 3.43 -10.44 -15.02
N ALA A 256 4.05 -10.36 -13.86
CA ALA A 256 5.23 -11.15 -13.53
C ALA A 256 5.18 -11.62 -12.08
N VAL A 257 5.40 -12.91 -11.88
CA VAL A 257 5.56 -13.50 -10.55
C VAL A 257 7.04 -13.52 -10.20
N HIS A 258 7.36 -12.97 -9.03
CA HIS A 258 8.68 -13.05 -8.46
C HIS A 258 9.06 -14.50 -8.14
N ASN A 259 10.32 -14.89 -8.39
CA ASN A 259 10.82 -16.21 -8.01
C ASN A 259 11.88 -16.11 -6.89
N PRO A 260 11.51 -16.37 -5.62
CA PRO A 260 12.44 -16.35 -4.49
C PRO A 260 13.63 -17.30 -4.66
N ALA A 261 13.44 -18.43 -5.34
CA ALA A 261 14.45 -19.49 -5.48
C ALA A 261 15.65 -19.09 -6.35
N VAL A 262 15.50 -18.06 -7.18
CA VAL A 262 16.57 -17.57 -8.07
C VAL A 262 17.08 -16.24 -7.51
N ALA A 263 18.39 -16.00 -7.58
CA ALA A 263 18.96 -14.70 -7.19
C ALA A 263 18.54 -13.58 -8.17
N GLY A 264 18.34 -12.37 -7.67
CA GLY A 264 18.06 -11.18 -8.47
C GLY A 264 19.28 -10.27 -8.60
N ALA A 265 19.49 -9.70 -9.78
CA ALA A 265 20.54 -8.71 -9.99
C ALA A 265 20.20 -7.37 -9.32
N ALA A 266 21.23 -6.62 -8.91
CA ALA A 266 21.09 -5.23 -8.49
C ALA A 266 20.77 -4.35 -9.70
N TYR A 267 20.00 -3.28 -9.48
CA TYR A 267 19.70 -2.30 -10.52
C TYR A 267 19.37 -0.94 -9.92
N GLU A 268 19.43 0.11 -10.74
CA GLU A 268 19.12 1.49 -10.34
C GLU A 268 17.97 2.03 -11.20
N LEU A 269 17.09 2.82 -10.57
CA LEU A 269 16.05 3.58 -11.26
C LEU A 269 16.14 5.06 -10.87
N MET A 270 16.31 5.96 -11.85
CA MET A 270 16.19 7.40 -11.60
C MET A 270 14.73 7.77 -11.31
N ASP A 271 14.51 8.49 -10.21
CA ASP A 271 13.18 8.95 -9.78
C ASP A 271 12.98 10.45 -9.99
N ASN A 272 14.01 11.29 -9.83
CA ASN A 272 13.92 12.73 -10.05
C ASN A 272 15.29 13.35 -10.34
N LEU A 273 15.31 14.34 -11.23
CA LEU A 273 16.47 15.18 -11.51
C LEU A 273 16.02 16.63 -11.60
N ILE A 274 16.58 17.50 -10.75
CA ILE A 274 16.58 18.95 -10.95
C ILE A 274 18.01 19.35 -11.21
N TRP A 275 18.30 19.88 -12.39
CA TRP A 275 19.66 20.26 -12.77
C TRP A 275 19.66 21.65 -13.40
N PHE A 276 20.35 22.57 -12.74
CA PHE A 276 20.63 23.90 -13.28
C PHE A 276 22.07 23.99 -13.79
N ASN A 277 23.02 23.47 -13.00
CA ASN A 277 24.42 23.24 -13.39
C ASN A 277 25.09 22.26 -12.40
N ALA A 278 26.36 21.90 -12.62
CA ALA A 278 27.12 20.99 -11.77
C ALA A 278 27.28 21.46 -10.29
N SER A 279 27.10 22.75 -10.02
CA SER A 279 27.13 23.33 -8.67
C SER A 279 25.74 23.46 -8.02
N ASN A 280 24.67 23.30 -8.80
CA ASN A 280 23.29 23.51 -8.39
C ASN A 280 22.40 22.43 -9.02
N TYR A 281 22.23 21.32 -8.29
CA TYR A 281 21.40 20.21 -8.72
C TYR A 281 20.81 19.47 -7.53
N TYR A 282 19.74 18.73 -7.79
CA TYR A 282 19.20 17.67 -6.96
C TYR A 282 18.97 16.43 -7.82
N SER A 283 19.41 15.27 -7.38
CA SER A 283 19.07 13.99 -8.00
C SER A 283 18.52 13.04 -6.95
N ARG A 284 17.61 12.16 -7.40
CA ARG A 284 17.06 11.06 -6.62
C ARG A 284 16.99 9.82 -7.48
N SER A 285 17.51 8.71 -6.97
CA SER A 285 17.38 7.39 -7.57
C SER A 285 17.03 6.35 -6.51
N LEU A 286 16.55 5.21 -6.97
CA LEU A 286 16.33 4.02 -6.16
C LEU A 286 17.38 3.00 -6.56
N GLN A 287 18.25 2.65 -5.62
CA GLN A 287 19.26 1.61 -5.82
C GLN A 287 18.75 0.32 -5.19
N ILE A 288 18.32 -0.62 -6.02
CA ILE A 288 17.83 -1.93 -5.59
C ILE A 288 19.04 -2.85 -5.47
N ALA A 289 19.27 -3.37 -4.27
CA ALA A 289 20.36 -4.29 -4.00
C ALA A 289 20.14 -5.64 -4.70
N ALA A 290 21.24 -6.35 -4.94
CA ALA A 290 21.15 -7.74 -5.38
C ALA A 290 20.40 -8.56 -4.34
N ARG A 291 19.49 -9.41 -4.81
CA ARG A 291 18.67 -10.25 -3.94
C ARG A 291 19.24 -11.66 -3.91
N PRO A 292 19.66 -12.18 -2.75
CA PRO A 292 20.10 -13.57 -2.63
C PRO A 292 18.96 -14.56 -2.94
N ALA A 293 19.31 -15.69 -3.54
CA ALA A 293 18.37 -16.81 -3.67
C ALA A 293 17.85 -17.24 -2.29
N GLY A 294 16.57 -17.60 -2.22
CA GLY A 294 15.88 -17.96 -0.97
C GLY A 294 15.27 -16.78 -0.20
N THR A 295 15.47 -15.53 -0.64
CA THR A 295 14.88 -14.35 0.01
C THR A 295 13.69 -13.80 -0.79
N VAL A 296 12.62 -13.39 -0.08
CA VAL A 296 11.37 -12.93 -0.71
C VAL A 296 11.45 -11.48 -1.20
N ALA A 297 12.22 -10.62 -0.50
CA ALA A 297 12.31 -9.20 -0.82
C ALA A 297 13.76 -8.76 -1.01
N ALA A 298 13.98 -7.90 -1.99
CA ALA A 298 15.18 -7.10 -2.11
C ALA A 298 15.10 -5.88 -1.18
N THR A 299 16.24 -5.40 -0.73
CA THR A 299 16.35 -4.07 -0.11
C THR A 299 16.62 -3.02 -1.18
N ALA A 300 16.15 -1.80 -0.95
CA ALA A 300 16.47 -0.67 -1.80
C ALA A 300 16.82 0.57 -0.98
N THR A 301 17.71 1.37 -1.53
CA THR A 301 18.13 2.66 -0.98
C THR A 301 17.50 3.77 -1.81
N ASP A 302 16.79 4.69 -1.15
CA ASP A 302 16.41 5.99 -1.72
C ASP A 302 17.66 6.86 -1.71
N GLU A 303 18.38 6.91 -2.82
CA GLU A 303 19.62 7.66 -2.99
C GLU A 303 19.29 9.10 -3.42
N ARG A 304 19.88 10.08 -2.74
CA ARG A 304 19.68 11.50 -3.01
C ARG A 304 21.01 12.25 -3.06
N ALA A 305 21.16 13.18 -3.96
CA ALA A 305 22.28 14.11 -3.93
C ALA A 305 21.77 15.52 -4.17
N ARG A 306 22.34 16.49 -3.47
CA ARG A 306 22.08 17.91 -3.70
C ARG A 306 23.35 18.71 -3.55
N LYS A 307 23.61 19.61 -4.50
CA LYS A 307 24.56 20.70 -4.34
C LYS A 307 23.85 22.03 -4.49
N ASN A 308 24.18 22.98 -3.62
CA ASN A 308 23.77 24.37 -3.72
C ASN A 308 25.04 25.23 -3.67
N GLY A 309 25.32 26.01 -4.71
CA GLY A 309 26.55 26.80 -4.79
C GLY A 309 27.84 25.97 -4.69
N GLY A 310 27.80 24.70 -5.13
CA GLY A 310 28.93 23.77 -5.06
C GLY A 310 29.04 23.00 -3.75
N ALA A 311 28.32 23.40 -2.70
CA ALA A 311 28.32 22.70 -1.41
C ALA A 311 27.31 21.54 -1.39
N ALA A 312 27.81 20.33 -1.09
CA ALA A 312 26.98 19.15 -0.90
C ALA A 312 26.13 19.25 0.37
N GLN A 313 24.88 18.84 0.30
CA GLN A 313 23.97 18.84 1.44
C GLN A 313 24.07 17.55 2.26
N PRO A 314 24.02 17.62 3.60
CA PRO A 314 24.11 16.45 4.45
C PRO A 314 22.81 15.62 4.41
N ASP A 315 22.88 14.35 4.79
CA ASP A 315 21.69 13.49 4.86
C ASP A 315 20.68 13.95 5.92
N PHE A 316 21.18 14.30 7.12
CA PHE A 316 20.38 14.63 8.30
C PHE A 316 20.96 15.83 9.06
N GLY A 317 20.26 16.30 10.09
CA GLY A 317 20.81 17.23 11.08
C GLY A 317 20.89 18.71 10.67
N SER A 318 20.33 19.11 9.53
CA SER A 318 20.27 20.53 9.13
C SER A 318 18.97 20.88 8.40
N ALA A 319 18.65 22.18 8.35
CA ALA A 319 17.52 22.70 7.59
C ALA A 319 17.62 22.43 6.07
N THR A 320 18.82 22.16 5.55
CA THR A 320 19.07 21.90 4.13
C THR A 320 19.30 20.41 3.83
N SER A 321 19.11 19.53 4.81
CA SER A 321 19.36 18.10 4.70
C SER A 321 18.51 17.39 3.64
N LEU A 322 19.02 16.29 3.09
CA LEU A 322 18.38 15.49 2.05
C LEU A 322 17.17 14.69 2.57
N TYR A 323 17.21 14.25 3.82
CA TYR A 323 16.14 13.48 4.48
C TYR A 323 15.64 14.26 5.69
N ARG A 324 14.46 14.85 5.55
CA ARG A 324 13.82 15.66 6.60
C ARG A 324 12.48 15.10 7.04
N ALA A 325 12.02 14.02 6.43
CA ALA A 325 10.74 13.42 6.76
C ALA A 325 10.89 12.40 7.91
N ALA A 326 9.96 12.46 8.87
CA ALA A 326 9.77 11.42 9.87
C ALA A 326 8.42 10.73 9.62
N TYR A 327 8.39 9.41 9.76
CA TYR A 327 7.19 8.58 9.61
C TYR A 327 6.81 8.00 10.97
N LEU A 328 5.51 7.95 11.25
CA LEU A 328 5.00 7.26 12.42
C LEU A 328 4.94 5.75 12.14
N THR A 329 5.95 5.03 12.62
CA THR A 329 6.05 3.57 12.47
C THR A 329 5.37 2.86 13.65
N PRO A 330 5.20 1.52 13.61
CA PRO A 330 4.74 0.75 14.78
C PRO A 330 5.59 0.93 16.04
N THR A 331 6.86 1.31 15.90
CA THR A 331 7.80 1.56 17.01
C THR A 331 7.96 3.05 17.34
N GLY A 332 7.09 3.92 16.81
CA GLY A 332 7.12 5.36 17.04
C GLY A 332 7.70 6.15 15.85
N TRP A 333 8.03 7.41 16.08
CA TRP A 333 8.53 8.32 15.04
C TRP A 333 9.94 7.95 14.61
N GLN A 334 10.14 7.77 13.31
CA GLN A 334 11.44 7.41 12.74
C GLN A 334 11.77 8.33 11.56
N MET A 335 12.98 8.88 11.55
CA MET A 335 13.56 9.50 10.36
C MET A 335 13.94 8.42 9.35
N CYS A 336 13.63 8.64 8.08
CA CYS A 336 13.83 7.63 7.04
C CYS A 336 14.79 8.18 5.97
N GLY A 337 15.94 7.53 5.79
CA GLY A 337 16.94 7.91 4.78
C GLY A 337 18.08 6.91 4.65
N ARG A 338 18.93 7.05 3.64
CA ARG A 338 19.88 6.00 3.22
C ARG A 338 20.78 5.39 4.30
N ASN A 339 21.07 6.14 5.37
CA ASN A 339 21.97 5.75 6.45
C ASN A 339 21.23 5.40 7.77
N THR A 340 19.95 5.06 7.72
CA THR A 340 19.20 4.63 8.91
C THR A 340 19.40 3.14 9.20
N PRO A 341 19.34 2.69 10.47
CA PRO A 341 19.66 1.31 10.88
C PRO A 341 18.80 0.24 10.21
N THR A 342 17.57 0.57 9.82
CA THR A 342 16.68 -0.30 9.07
C THR A 342 16.72 0.05 7.58
N PRO A 343 16.83 -0.94 6.67
CA PRO A 343 16.71 -0.71 5.24
C PRO A 343 15.46 0.09 4.96
N VAL A 344 15.62 1.24 4.32
CA VAL A 344 14.54 2.21 4.14
C VAL A 344 13.42 1.61 3.30
N ILE A 345 13.75 0.69 2.38
CA ILE A 345 12.79 0.11 1.45
C ILE A 345 13.01 -1.38 1.34
N THR A 346 11.95 -2.16 1.49
CA THR A 346 11.90 -3.55 1.03
C THR A 346 10.96 -3.66 -0.17
N THR A 347 11.27 -4.51 -1.13
CA THR A 347 10.41 -4.75 -2.31
C THR A 347 10.44 -6.21 -2.74
N THR A 348 9.26 -6.79 -3.00
CA THR A 348 9.13 -8.19 -3.42
C THR A 348 9.46 -8.43 -4.89
N GLY A 349 9.65 -7.39 -5.71
CA GLY A 349 9.80 -7.53 -7.16
C GLY A 349 8.53 -8.09 -7.83
N GLY A 350 8.67 -8.59 -9.07
CA GLY A 350 7.52 -8.97 -9.90
C GLY A 350 6.70 -7.77 -10.39
N ASN A 351 5.56 -8.03 -11.03
CA ASN A 351 4.65 -7.01 -11.53
C ASN A 351 3.20 -7.51 -11.40
N PRO A 352 2.38 -6.97 -10.47
CA PRO A 352 2.71 -5.88 -9.54
C PRO A 352 3.68 -6.29 -8.43
N SER A 353 4.50 -5.35 -7.96
CA SER A 353 5.40 -5.54 -6.81
C SER A 353 4.85 -4.88 -5.54
N ARG A 354 5.14 -5.45 -4.38
CA ARG A 354 4.85 -4.82 -3.08
C ARG A 354 6.11 -4.23 -2.48
N SER A 355 6.01 -3.01 -1.97
CA SER A 355 7.11 -2.34 -1.29
C SER A 355 6.69 -1.75 0.05
N VAL A 356 7.61 -1.75 1.01
CA VAL A 356 7.43 -1.09 2.31
C VAL A 356 8.53 -0.05 2.48
N TYR A 357 8.13 1.22 2.58
CA TYR A 357 9.02 2.34 2.90
C TYR A 357 8.97 2.64 4.40
N CYS A 358 10.15 2.76 5.01
CA CYS A 358 10.36 3.04 6.42
C CYS A 358 9.59 2.12 7.38
N GLY A 359 9.45 0.83 7.00
CA GLY A 359 8.74 -0.17 7.80
C GLY A 359 7.24 0.08 8.02
N THR A 360 6.64 1.11 7.41
CA THR A 360 5.23 1.48 7.67
C THR A 360 4.45 1.85 6.41
N SER A 361 5.09 2.49 5.42
CA SER A 361 4.40 2.98 4.23
C SER A 361 4.38 1.88 3.18
N VAL A 362 3.23 1.22 3.05
CA VAL A 362 3.04 0.07 2.19
C VAL A 362 2.47 0.54 0.86
N ALA A 363 3.08 0.10 -0.25
CA ALA A 363 2.56 0.36 -1.59
C ALA A 363 2.58 -0.89 -2.46
N ILE A 364 1.63 -0.95 -3.40
CA ILE A 364 1.67 -1.87 -4.54
C ILE A 364 1.96 -1.06 -5.79
N THR A 365 2.86 -1.55 -6.62
CA THR A 365 3.35 -0.86 -7.82
C THR A 365 3.19 -1.74 -9.05
N ILE A 366 2.66 -1.17 -10.13
CA ILE A 366 2.71 -1.73 -11.49
C ILE A 366 3.71 -0.89 -12.29
N ASN A 367 4.61 -1.55 -13.00
CA ASN A 367 5.59 -0.92 -13.88
C ASN A 367 5.36 -1.35 -15.32
N GLN A 368 5.42 -0.40 -16.24
CA GLN A 368 5.47 -0.65 -17.69
C GLN A 368 6.77 -0.05 -18.21
N SER A 369 7.73 -0.89 -18.58
CA SER A 369 8.99 -0.46 -19.18
C SER A 369 8.88 -0.44 -20.71
N THR A 370 9.42 0.60 -21.32
CA THR A 370 9.47 0.79 -22.76
C THR A 370 10.89 1.18 -23.15
N PRO A 371 11.51 0.50 -24.14
CA PRO A 371 12.79 0.92 -24.70
C PRO A 371 12.73 2.34 -25.26
N VAL A 372 13.78 3.13 -25.03
CA VAL A 372 13.93 4.47 -25.59
C VAL A 372 15.19 4.57 -26.44
N THR A 373 15.12 5.37 -27.50
CA THR A 373 16.22 5.60 -28.45
C THR A 373 16.33 7.10 -28.76
N GLY A 374 17.37 7.50 -29.49
CA GLY A 374 17.64 8.92 -29.79
C GLY A 374 18.68 9.51 -28.84
N THR A 375 18.56 10.80 -28.51
CA THR A 375 19.50 11.49 -27.61
C THR A 375 18.94 11.68 -26.20
N LEU A 376 19.83 11.94 -25.24
CA LEU A 376 19.41 12.32 -23.87
C LEU A 376 18.58 13.61 -23.88
N ALA A 377 18.90 14.57 -24.75
CA ALA A 377 18.18 15.83 -24.88
C ALA A 377 16.75 15.65 -25.44
N ASP A 378 16.56 14.74 -26.41
CA ASP A 378 15.23 14.41 -26.95
C ASP A 378 14.34 13.81 -25.86
N LEU A 379 14.90 12.93 -25.03
CA LEU A 379 14.19 12.33 -23.91
C LEU A 379 13.75 13.38 -22.89
N VAL A 380 14.63 14.31 -22.51
CA VAL A 380 14.26 15.45 -21.62
C VAL A 380 13.12 16.25 -22.24
N THR A 381 13.22 16.59 -23.52
CA THR A 381 12.20 17.37 -24.24
C THR A 381 10.87 16.64 -24.28
N ASN A 382 10.87 15.33 -24.56
CA ASN A 382 9.67 14.50 -24.52
C ASN A 382 9.03 14.51 -23.14
N TRP A 383 9.82 14.32 -22.08
CA TRP A 383 9.33 14.26 -20.71
C TRP A 383 8.74 15.58 -20.22
N GLN A 384 9.26 16.73 -20.64
CA GLN A 384 8.64 18.04 -20.32
C GLN A 384 7.18 18.11 -20.80
N GLY A 385 6.83 17.43 -21.89
CA GLY A 385 5.46 17.37 -22.42
C GLY A 385 4.51 16.42 -21.67
N ARG A 386 4.98 15.69 -20.64
CA ARG A 386 4.20 14.61 -19.97
C ARG A 386 3.50 15.05 -18.68
N GLY A 387 3.46 16.35 -18.38
CA GLY A 387 2.74 16.89 -17.22
C GLY A 387 3.19 16.26 -15.90
N ALA A 388 2.24 15.74 -15.12
CA ALA A 388 2.51 15.14 -13.79
C ALA A 388 3.45 13.92 -13.82
N LEU A 389 3.64 13.28 -14.98
CA LEU A 389 4.58 12.18 -15.14
C LEU A 389 6.05 12.64 -15.20
N ASN A 390 6.29 13.91 -15.53
CA ASN A 390 7.62 14.46 -15.67
C ASN A 390 8.36 14.48 -14.33
N ARG A 391 9.60 13.99 -14.35
CA ARG A 391 10.50 13.95 -13.19
C ARG A 391 11.84 14.65 -13.45
N ILE A 392 11.96 15.40 -14.54
CA ILE A 392 13.16 16.17 -14.88
C ILE A 392 12.81 17.65 -14.85
N ASN A 393 13.56 18.47 -14.09
CA ASN A 393 13.36 19.90 -13.91
C ASN A 393 11.88 20.29 -13.68
N ASN A 394 11.19 19.47 -12.89
CA ASN A 394 9.75 19.57 -12.66
C ASN A 394 9.39 20.52 -11.51
N ASP A 395 10.34 21.38 -11.09
CA ASP A 395 10.18 22.39 -10.04
C ASP A 395 10.15 23.83 -10.58
N GLY A 396 10.07 23.99 -11.90
CA GLY A 396 10.12 25.28 -12.59
C GLY A 396 11.53 25.70 -13.03
N THR A 397 12.57 24.93 -12.69
CA THR A 397 13.92 25.15 -13.23
C THR A 397 13.92 25.04 -14.76
N SER A 398 14.47 26.04 -15.46
CA SER A 398 14.59 25.98 -16.92
C SER A 398 15.43 24.79 -17.39
N THR A 399 15.01 24.12 -18.47
CA THR A 399 15.76 23.03 -19.09
C THR A 399 16.88 23.50 -20.01
N ALA A 400 17.02 24.80 -20.29
CA ALA A 400 17.99 25.32 -21.26
C ALA A 400 19.43 24.89 -20.95
N ASN A 401 19.88 25.05 -19.71
CA ASN A 401 21.22 24.64 -19.30
C ASN A 401 21.38 23.11 -19.36
N LEU A 402 20.36 22.37 -18.93
CA LEU A 402 20.36 20.91 -18.96
C LEU A 402 20.51 20.38 -20.39
N LEU A 403 19.71 20.89 -21.33
CA LEU A 403 19.77 20.52 -22.74
C LEU A 403 21.14 20.89 -23.35
N GLY A 404 21.67 22.06 -23.01
CA GLY A 404 23.01 22.48 -23.43
C GLY A 404 24.12 21.55 -22.92
N ALA A 405 24.01 21.07 -21.68
CA ALA A 405 24.98 20.16 -21.08
C ALA A 405 24.89 18.72 -21.63
N LEU A 406 23.68 18.26 -21.97
CA LEU A 406 23.49 16.94 -22.58
C LEU A 406 23.93 16.91 -24.04
N GLY A 407 23.79 18.03 -24.76
CA GLY A 407 24.18 18.15 -26.16
C GLY A 407 23.56 17.05 -27.05
N SER A 408 24.35 16.50 -27.97
CA SER A 408 23.94 15.42 -28.88
C SER A 408 24.26 14.02 -28.33
N ALA A 409 24.42 13.87 -27.01
CA ALA A 409 24.76 12.58 -26.40
C ALA A 409 23.64 11.56 -26.66
N ALA A 410 24.00 10.43 -27.27
CA ALA A 410 23.06 9.35 -27.58
C ALA A 410 22.62 8.59 -26.32
N LEU A 411 21.38 8.12 -26.32
CA LEU A 411 20.92 7.11 -25.37
C LEU A 411 21.66 5.78 -25.64
N PRO A 412 22.17 5.11 -24.61
CA PRO A 412 22.84 3.82 -24.77
C PRO A 412 21.85 2.71 -25.14
N ALA A 413 22.37 1.62 -25.71
CA ALA A 413 21.58 0.41 -25.92
C ALA A 413 21.02 -0.12 -24.59
N GLY A 414 19.77 -0.57 -24.61
CA GLY A 414 19.07 -1.03 -23.40
C GLY A 414 18.58 0.11 -22.49
N ALA A 415 18.61 1.37 -22.94
CA ALA A 415 17.93 2.46 -22.25
C ALA A 415 16.41 2.24 -22.27
N GLU A 416 15.77 2.41 -21.11
CA GLU A 416 14.33 2.27 -20.96
C GLU A 416 13.76 3.39 -20.10
N GLU A 417 12.54 3.81 -20.44
CA GLU A 417 11.68 4.53 -19.52
C GLU A 417 10.67 3.59 -18.89
N THR A 418 10.40 3.76 -17.60
CA THR A 418 9.40 2.98 -16.87
C THR A 418 8.27 3.90 -16.42
N HIS A 419 7.06 3.64 -16.93
CA HIS A 419 5.85 4.24 -16.41
C HIS A 419 5.41 3.48 -15.16
N ARG A 420 5.60 4.13 -14.01
CA ARG A 420 5.22 3.60 -12.71
C ARG A 420 3.81 4.02 -12.35
N ARG A 421 3.02 3.07 -11.85
CA ARG A 421 1.73 3.26 -11.17
C ARG A 421 1.84 2.72 -9.78
N ALA A 422 1.57 3.51 -8.76
CA ALA A 422 1.61 3.04 -7.39
C ALA A 422 0.40 3.47 -6.61
N LEU A 423 -0.05 2.55 -5.74
CA LEU A 423 -1.10 2.79 -4.79
C LEU A 423 -0.54 2.56 -3.39
N THR A 424 -0.53 3.60 -2.57
CA THR A 424 -0.22 3.49 -1.13
C THR A 424 -1.42 2.89 -0.41
N LEU A 425 -1.22 1.74 0.22
CA LEU A 425 -2.27 0.99 0.92
C LEU A 425 -2.40 1.38 2.39
N SER A 426 -1.32 1.88 2.99
CA SER A 426 -1.27 2.31 4.38
C SER A 426 -1.84 3.71 4.60
N SER A 427 -2.35 3.94 5.80
CA SER A 427 -2.78 5.26 6.29
C SER A 427 -1.63 5.99 6.96
N ASP A 428 -0.67 6.45 6.17
CA ASP A 428 0.58 7.02 6.70
C ASP A 428 0.34 8.34 7.44
N ILE A 429 1.05 8.52 8.56
CA ILE A 429 1.21 9.83 9.21
C ILE A 429 2.68 10.24 9.11
N VAL A 430 2.92 11.39 8.48
CA VAL A 430 4.26 11.84 8.12
C VAL A 430 4.47 13.28 8.56
N ILE A 431 5.55 13.54 9.28
CA ILE A 431 6.12 14.89 9.39
C ILE A 431 6.97 15.07 8.15
N THR A 432 6.51 15.84 7.17
CA THR A 432 7.19 15.95 5.87
C THR A 432 8.55 16.64 5.97
N ASP A 433 8.75 17.45 7.02
CA ASP A 433 9.98 18.20 7.24
C ASP A 433 10.12 18.54 8.74
N THR A 434 10.99 17.83 9.45
CA THR A 434 11.20 17.99 10.90
C THR A 434 11.86 19.31 11.31
N TRP A 435 12.27 20.16 10.36
CA TRP A 435 12.79 21.50 10.66
C TRP A 435 11.72 22.56 10.51
N THR A 436 10.97 22.52 9.42
CA THR A 436 9.99 23.57 9.10
C THR A 436 8.60 23.31 9.67
N ARG A 437 8.35 22.09 10.17
CA ARG A 437 7.04 21.71 10.74
C ARG A 437 6.97 21.69 12.25
N ALA A 438 8.09 21.89 12.93
CA ALA A 438 8.11 22.16 14.35
C ALA A 438 7.39 23.49 14.62
N ILE A 439 6.51 23.53 15.62
CA ILE A 439 6.08 24.81 16.17
C ILE A 439 7.07 25.26 17.24
N THR A 440 7.07 26.56 17.54
CA THR A 440 7.91 27.11 18.63
C THR A 440 7.56 26.48 19.98
N GLN A 441 8.58 26.07 20.74
CA GLN A 441 8.46 25.54 22.10
C GLN A 441 8.09 26.60 23.15
N ALA A 442 8.19 27.89 22.80
CA ALA A 442 7.89 28.97 23.75
C ALA A 442 6.44 28.89 24.25
N ASP A 443 6.20 29.48 25.42
CA ASP A 443 4.87 29.60 26.04
C ASP A 443 4.16 28.24 26.27
N GLY A 444 4.94 27.17 26.52
CA GLY A 444 4.41 25.83 26.82
C GLY A 444 3.91 25.03 25.60
N ARG A 445 4.17 25.51 24.38
CA ARG A 445 3.75 24.84 23.12
C ARG A 445 4.64 23.64 22.73
N ASP A 446 5.46 23.16 23.65
CA ASP A 446 6.21 21.90 23.53
C ASP A 446 5.34 20.67 23.85
N THR A 447 4.07 20.86 24.26
CA THR A 447 3.09 19.78 24.47
C THR A 447 1.77 20.03 23.75
N LEU A 448 1.03 18.98 23.39
CA LEU A 448 -0.29 19.15 22.75
C LEU A 448 -1.29 19.88 23.67
N SER A 449 -1.23 19.64 24.99
CA SER A 449 -2.08 20.34 25.96
C SER A 449 -1.71 21.83 26.04
N GLY A 450 -0.43 22.16 26.03
CA GLY A 450 0.02 23.56 26.00
C GLY A 450 -0.32 24.26 24.69
N VAL A 451 -0.32 23.55 23.55
CA VAL A 451 -0.85 24.07 22.28
C VAL A 451 -2.33 24.41 22.40
N VAL A 452 -3.14 23.52 22.98
CA VAL A 452 -4.57 23.79 23.21
C VAL A 452 -4.78 25.02 24.09
N ALA A 453 -4.03 25.12 25.19
CA ALA A 453 -4.11 26.25 26.11
C ALA A 453 -3.67 27.57 25.47
N HIS A 454 -2.63 27.55 24.63
CA HIS A 454 -2.10 28.74 23.99
C HIS A 454 -3.03 29.28 22.90
N TYR A 455 -3.56 28.40 22.04
CA TYR A 455 -4.45 28.78 20.94
C TYR A 455 -5.93 28.72 21.38
N ALA A 456 -6.24 29.22 22.57
CA ALA A 456 -7.61 29.30 23.05
C ALA A 456 -8.44 30.30 22.23
N VAL A 457 -9.73 30.04 22.05
CA VAL A 457 -10.66 30.97 21.37
C VAL A 457 -10.63 32.37 21.99
N ALA A 458 -10.45 32.46 23.30
CA ALA A 458 -10.35 33.73 24.03
C ALA A 458 -9.12 34.58 23.65
N SER A 459 -8.11 33.97 23.03
CA SER A 459 -6.86 34.62 22.63
C SER A 459 -6.84 35.02 21.14
N VAL A 460 -7.90 34.75 20.38
CA VAL A 460 -7.93 34.99 18.94
C VAL A 460 -7.98 36.49 18.64
N ASP A 461 -6.96 37.00 17.96
CA ASP A 461 -6.89 38.35 17.42
C ASP A 461 -7.34 38.35 15.95
N THR A 462 -8.43 39.05 15.66
CA THR A 462 -8.92 39.29 14.28
C THR A 462 -8.68 40.72 13.81
N SER A 463 -7.82 41.47 14.49
CA SER A 463 -7.45 42.83 14.12
C SER A 463 -6.72 42.89 12.77
N THR A 464 -6.49 44.12 12.29
CA THR A 464 -5.81 44.38 11.01
C THR A 464 -4.27 44.29 11.08
N GLY A 465 -3.71 43.91 12.24
CA GLY A 465 -2.27 43.73 12.38
C GLY A 465 -1.74 42.56 11.55
N THR A 466 -0.52 42.69 11.00
CA THR A 466 0.12 41.66 10.16
C THR A 466 0.27 40.31 10.86
N ASN A 467 0.26 40.29 12.20
CA ASN A 467 0.40 39.10 13.02
C ASN A 467 -0.90 38.61 13.67
N ALA A 468 -2.05 39.25 13.42
CA ALA A 468 -3.31 38.89 14.10
C ALA A 468 -3.64 37.39 13.94
N GLY A 469 -3.43 36.83 12.74
CA GLY A 469 -3.62 35.39 12.49
C GLY A 469 -2.67 34.45 13.26
N ASN A 470 -1.60 34.93 13.90
CA ASN A 470 -0.67 34.10 14.66
C ASN A 470 -1.23 33.65 16.01
N THR A 471 -2.35 34.21 16.49
CA THR A 471 -3.05 33.72 17.68
C THR A 471 -3.91 32.49 17.42
N THR A 472 -3.84 31.92 16.20
CA THR A 472 -4.52 30.69 15.79
C THR A 472 -3.50 29.69 15.24
N LEU A 473 -3.77 28.40 15.42
CA LEU A 473 -2.90 27.34 14.94
C LEU A 473 -3.10 27.11 13.43
N SER A 474 -2.03 26.98 12.66
CA SER A 474 -2.10 26.75 11.21
C SER A 474 -2.65 25.36 10.88
N MET A 475 -3.59 25.28 9.95
CA MET A 475 -4.07 24.03 9.35
C MET A 475 -3.61 23.86 7.89
N GLY A 476 -2.65 24.68 7.43
CA GLY A 476 -2.17 24.67 6.05
C GLY A 476 -2.98 25.58 5.12
N LEU A 477 -3.01 25.24 3.83
CA LEU A 477 -3.79 25.97 2.82
C LEU A 477 -5.30 25.87 3.10
N GLY A 478 -6.03 26.92 2.74
CA GLY A 478 -7.47 27.04 2.91
C GLY A 478 -8.23 26.58 1.67
N SER A 479 -9.31 27.30 1.35
CA SER A 479 -10.14 27.06 0.16
C SER A 479 -9.42 27.31 -1.17
N THR A 480 -8.34 28.11 -1.16
CA THR A 480 -7.45 28.35 -2.30
C THR A 480 -6.00 28.43 -1.83
N ASP A 481 -5.05 28.45 -2.77
CA ASP A 481 -3.62 28.66 -2.49
C ASP A 481 -3.29 30.05 -1.89
N MET A 482 -4.18 31.03 -2.06
CA MET A 482 -4.11 32.38 -1.47
C MET A 482 -4.76 32.48 -0.09
N LYS A 483 -5.24 31.37 0.47
CA LYS A 483 -5.90 31.31 1.77
C LYS A 483 -5.19 30.31 2.68
N THR A 484 -5.24 30.54 3.99
CA THR A 484 -4.81 29.57 4.99
C THR A 484 -5.93 29.26 5.97
N MET A 485 -6.17 27.98 6.20
CA MET A 485 -7.07 27.52 7.25
C MET A 485 -6.35 27.57 8.60
N ARG A 486 -7.08 27.98 9.63
CA ARG A 486 -6.59 28.07 11.01
C ARG A 486 -7.58 27.48 12.00
N VAL A 487 -7.12 27.21 13.22
CA VAL A 487 -7.96 26.67 14.29
C VAL A 487 -7.62 27.29 15.65
N ALA A 488 -8.64 27.49 16.48
CA ALA A 488 -8.52 27.81 17.91
C ALA A 488 -9.41 26.87 18.74
N PHE A 489 -9.08 26.72 20.02
CA PHE A 489 -9.66 25.69 20.89
C PHE A 489 -10.62 26.27 21.92
N GLY A 490 -11.83 25.72 21.95
CA GLY A 490 -12.88 26.05 22.91
C GLY A 490 -13.06 24.97 23.98
N ALA A 491 -14.03 25.17 24.87
CA ALA A 491 -14.35 24.21 25.92
C ALA A 491 -14.88 22.89 25.33
N GLY A 492 -14.72 21.77 26.07
CA GLY A 492 -15.34 20.49 25.71
C GLY A 492 -14.84 19.91 24.37
N ASN A 493 -13.55 20.06 24.06
CA ASN A 493 -12.93 19.62 22.81
C ASN A 493 -13.46 20.33 21.53
N ALA A 494 -14.05 21.51 21.67
CA ALA A 494 -14.49 22.31 20.52
C ALA A 494 -13.29 22.88 19.74
N ALA A 495 -13.37 22.82 18.41
CA ALA A 495 -12.42 23.44 17.49
C ALA A 495 -13.15 24.51 16.65
N HIS A 496 -12.71 25.76 16.74
CA HIS A 496 -13.25 26.87 15.96
C HIS A 496 -12.32 27.15 14.79
N TYR A 497 -12.85 27.04 13.57
CA TYR A 497 -12.05 27.20 12.35
C TYR A 497 -12.15 28.61 11.78
N TYR A 498 -11.03 29.07 11.25
CA TYR A 498 -10.90 30.38 10.63
C TYR A 498 -10.24 30.24 9.26
N GLU A 499 -10.48 31.19 8.38
CA GLU A 499 -9.77 31.33 7.11
C GLU A 499 -9.18 32.74 7.01
N CYS A 500 -7.90 32.82 6.67
CA CYS A 500 -7.16 34.08 6.54
C CYS A 500 -6.54 34.21 5.15
N ASP A 501 -6.30 35.44 4.74
CA ASP A 501 -5.68 35.82 3.48
C ASP A 501 -4.16 35.72 3.54
N LEU A 502 -3.58 35.20 2.46
CA LEU A 502 -2.14 35.20 2.20
C LEU A 502 -1.78 36.27 1.18
N ALA A 503 -0.59 36.86 1.31
CA ALA A 503 -0.08 37.86 0.36
C ALA A 503 0.36 37.22 -0.97
N THR A 504 0.78 35.95 -0.92
CA THR A 504 1.20 35.15 -2.06
C THR A 504 0.75 33.70 -1.85
N PRO A 505 0.65 32.88 -2.91
CA PRO A 505 0.25 31.49 -2.79
C PRO A 505 1.12 30.73 -1.77
N GLY A 506 0.50 30.19 -0.72
CA GLY A 506 1.18 29.45 0.36
C GLY A 506 2.21 30.25 1.17
N GLY A 507 2.24 31.58 1.04
CA GLY A 507 3.23 32.45 1.66
C GLY A 507 2.82 33.00 3.03
N ASN A 508 3.29 34.22 3.31
CA ASN A 508 2.97 34.95 4.53
C ASN A 508 1.54 35.51 4.47
N PHE A 509 1.01 35.89 5.63
CA PHE A 509 -0.26 36.60 5.73
C PHE A 509 -0.30 37.88 4.87
N ALA A 510 -1.49 38.16 4.32
CA ALA A 510 -1.80 39.47 3.78
C ALA A 510 -1.79 40.52 4.92
N ASN A 511 -1.70 41.79 4.55
CA ASN A 511 -1.76 42.90 5.49
C ASN A 511 -2.94 43.83 5.14
N PRO A 512 -4.08 43.75 5.86
CA PRO A 512 -4.38 42.82 6.96
C PRO A 512 -4.65 41.37 6.52
N PRO A 513 -4.56 40.38 7.44
CA PRO A 513 -4.81 38.97 7.14
C PRO A 513 -6.29 38.61 6.95
N ASN A 514 -7.23 39.53 7.25
CA ASN A 514 -8.67 39.35 7.07
C ASN A 514 -9.26 38.04 7.62
N CYS A 515 -8.73 37.52 8.74
CA CYS A 515 -9.16 36.23 9.30
C CYS A 515 -10.66 36.20 9.67
N GLN A 516 -11.43 35.32 9.03
CA GLN A 516 -12.87 35.14 9.27
C GLN A 516 -13.18 33.79 9.91
N THR A 517 -14.15 33.76 10.82
CA THR A 517 -14.72 32.50 11.34
C THR A 517 -15.44 31.73 10.24
N THR A 518 -15.30 30.42 10.23
CA THR A 518 -15.94 29.55 9.24
C THR A 518 -16.93 28.60 9.91
N THR A 519 -16.47 27.43 10.35
CA THR A 519 -17.29 26.42 11.04
C THR A 519 -16.75 26.15 12.44
N THR A 520 -17.57 25.49 13.25
CA THR A 520 -17.14 24.86 14.50
C THR A 520 -17.19 23.36 14.31
N GLY A 521 -16.16 22.68 14.79
CA GLY A 521 -16.13 21.23 14.88
C GLY A 521 -15.45 20.80 16.16
N THR A 522 -14.68 19.72 16.09
CA THR A 522 -14.04 19.13 17.27
C THR A 522 -12.59 18.80 17.01
N TYR A 523 -11.81 18.71 18.08
CA TYR A 523 -10.51 18.05 18.06
C TYR A 523 -10.51 16.85 19.00
N SER A 524 -9.62 15.90 18.75
CA SER A 524 -9.35 14.78 19.65
C SER A 524 -7.87 14.47 19.67
N ILE A 525 -7.36 14.02 20.81
CA ILE A 525 -5.99 13.53 20.92
C ILE A 525 -6.10 12.01 21.08
N VAL A 526 -5.58 11.28 20.09
CA VAL A 526 -5.62 9.82 20.06
C VAL A 526 -4.20 9.27 20.04
N THR A 527 -4.00 8.10 20.67
CA THR A 527 -2.71 7.41 20.61
C THR A 527 -2.67 6.52 19.39
N VAL A 528 -1.67 6.71 18.53
CA VAL A 528 -1.38 5.88 17.35
C VAL A 528 0.07 5.42 17.44
N ASN A 529 0.30 4.11 17.49
CA ASN A 529 1.64 3.51 17.65
C ASN A 529 2.48 4.15 18.77
N GLY A 530 1.84 4.43 19.92
CA GLY A 530 2.48 5.07 21.07
C GLY A 530 2.65 6.59 20.98
N ALA A 531 2.43 7.22 19.82
CA ALA A 531 2.47 8.68 19.66
C ALA A 531 1.10 9.32 19.86
N GLN A 532 1.06 10.49 20.50
CA GLN A 532 -0.16 11.30 20.60
C GLN A 532 -0.37 12.08 19.31
N ILE A 533 -1.57 11.95 18.72
CA ILE A 533 -1.98 12.59 17.48
C ILE A 533 -3.26 13.40 17.73
N MET A 534 -3.15 14.71 17.61
CA MET A 534 -4.28 15.63 17.59
C MET A 534 -4.91 15.64 16.19
N ARG A 535 -6.17 15.25 16.12
CA ARG A 535 -6.99 15.22 14.89
C ARG A 535 -8.12 16.24 14.99
N PHE A 536 -8.60 16.66 13.83
CA PHE A 536 -9.63 17.68 13.67
C PHE A 536 -10.79 17.12 12.85
N ALA A 537 -12.01 17.52 13.19
CA ALA A 537 -13.22 17.17 12.47
C ALA A 537 -14.13 18.40 12.30
N GLY A 538 -14.96 18.40 11.25
CA GLY A 538 -15.92 19.49 10.98
C GLY A 538 -15.30 20.78 10.43
N HIS A 539 -14.04 20.73 9.97
CA HIS A 539 -13.44 21.86 9.25
C HIS A 539 -14.04 22.00 7.84
N PRO A 540 -14.00 23.20 7.23
CA PRO A 540 -14.42 23.40 5.84
C PRO A 540 -13.58 22.56 4.86
N ALA A 541 -14.10 22.37 3.64
CA ALA A 541 -13.32 21.79 2.56
C ALA A 541 -12.12 22.68 2.24
N VAL A 542 -10.95 22.06 2.09
CA VAL A 542 -9.71 22.72 1.67
C VAL A 542 -9.49 22.50 0.18
N ASP A 543 -8.52 23.24 -0.39
CA ASP A 543 -8.08 23.08 -1.76
C ASP A 543 -7.90 21.59 -2.13
N ALA A 544 -8.49 21.20 -3.26
CA ALA A 544 -8.54 19.80 -3.70
C ALA A 544 -7.16 19.22 -4.04
N SER A 545 -6.14 20.06 -4.22
CA SER A 545 -4.75 19.63 -4.39
C SER A 545 -4.11 19.10 -3.09
N ILE A 546 -4.73 19.33 -1.93
CA ILE A 546 -4.21 18.85 -0.64
C ILE A 546 -4.62 17.39 -0.43
N GLY A 547 -3.66 16.49 -0.61
CA GLY A 547 -3.87 15.04 -0.44
C GLY A 547 -3.75 14.49 0.98
N TYR A 548 -3.80 15.34 2.00
CA TYR A 548 -3.65 14.95 3.40
C TYR A 548 -4.56 15.75 4.32
N ASP A 549 -4.83 15.18 5.49
CA ASP A 549 -5.40 15.89 6.63
C ASP A 549 -4.26 16.40 7.52
N VAL A 550 -4.35 17.65 7.97
CA VAL A 550 -3.39 18.19 8.92
C VAL A 550 -3.70 17.66 10.32
N VAL A 551 -2.66 17.13 10.97
CA VAL A 551 -2.69 16.67 12.35
C VAL A 551 -1.51 17.26 13.11
N TYR A 552 -1.58 17.28 14.44
CA TYR A 552 -0.45 17.68 15.28
C TYR A 552 0.00 16.51 16.15
N THR A 553 1.29 16.41 16.40
CA THR A 553 1.86 15.35 17.24
C THR A 553 2.91 15.92 18.17
N GLN A 554 3.03 15.37 19.36
CA GLN A 554 4.14 15.67 20.26
C GLN A 554 5.20 14.58 20.13
N ILE A 555 6.46 15.00 20.07
CA ILE A 555 7.62 14.11 20.04
C ILE A 555 8.61 14.59 21.10
N ASP A 556 9.13 13.66 21.89
CA ASP A 556 10.32 13.86 22.71
C ASP A 556 11.46 13.08 22.06
N TRP A 557 12.43 13.79 21.47
CA TRP A 557 13.61 13.17 20.86
C TRP A 557 14.63 12.66 21.89
N GLY A 558 14.27 12.64 23.18
CA GLY A 558 15.06 12.17 24.31
C GLY A 558 15.67 13.35 25.09
N GLY A 559 15.72 13.26 26.42
CA GLY A 559 16.32 14.32 27.26
C GLY A 559 15.36 15.44 27.67
N GLY A 560 14.06 15.32 27.40
CA GLY A 560 13.03 16.15 27.98
C GLY A 560 12.90 17.55 27.33
N PRO A 561 12.57 18.60 28.10
CA PRO A 561 12.10 19.89 27.58
C PRO A 561 12.92 20.66 26.52
N PRO A 562 14.25 20.48 26.32
CA PRO A 562 14.89 21.06 25.12
C PRO A 562 14.62 20.26 23.84
N ASN A 563 14.31 18.96 23.96
CA ASN A 563 14.17 18.01 22.86
C ASN A 563 12.72 17.57 22.64
N ARG A 564 11.78 18.18 23.38
CA ARG A 564 10.34 17.96 23.25
C ARG A 564 9.72 19.03 22.36
N TRP A 565 9.01 18.60 21.33
CA TRP A 565 8.46 19.46 20.29
C TRP A 565 7.05 19.01 19.92
N VAL A 566 6.24 19.98 19.48
CA VAL A 566 5.02 19.68 18.73
C VAL A 566 5.27 19.92 17.25
N TYR A 567 4.86 18.97 16.42
CA TYR A 567 5.00 19.02 14.98
C TYR A 567 3.66 19.03 14.29
N ARG A 568 3.56 19.82 13.22
CA ARG A 568 2.53 19.61 12.20
C ARG A 568 2.89 18.39 11.37
N ALA A 569 2.03 17.39 11.36
CA ALA A 569 2.15 16.19 10.53
C ALA A 569 0.97 16.09 9.54
N HIS A 570 1.14 15.23 8.56
CA HIS A 570 0.17 14.98 7.50
C HIS A 570 -0.32 13.54 7.64
N ALA A 571 -1.62 13.35 7.85
CA ALA A 571 -2.27 12.06 7.72
C ALA A 571 -2.76 11.91 6.27
N THR A 572 -2.28 10.90 5.55
CA THR A 572 -2.66 10.69 4.15
C THR A 572 -4.16 10.42 4.06
N LYS A 573 -4.86 11.14 3.17
CA LYS A 573 -6.30 10.94 2.97
C LYS A 573 -6.60 9.51 2.52
N PRO A 574 -7.75 8.94 2.89
CA PRO A 574 -8.05 7.53 2.62
C PRO A 574 -8.39 7.25 1.16
N ASP A 575 -8.78 8.27 0.38
CA ASP A 575 -9.27 8.10 -0.98
C ASP A 575 -8.18 7.72 -1.99
N TYR A 576 -8.61 7.12 -3.09
CA TYR A 576 -7.77 6.65 -4.18
C TYR A 576 -7.00 7.79 -4.84
N GLN A 577 -7.63 8.95 -5.06
CA GLN A 577 -7.00 10.07 -5.76
C GLN A 577 -5.74 10.55 -5.03
N ASN A 578 -5.76 10.56 -3.71
CA ASN A 578 -4.64 11.02 -2.88
C ASN A 578 -3.61 9.94 -2.54
N ARG A 579 -3.92 8.66 -2.81
CA ARG A 579 -3.03 7.51 -2.57
C ARG A 579 -2.45 6.91 -3.83
N PHE A 580 -3.01 7.25 -4.97
CA PHE A 580 -2.52 6.85 -6.28
C PHE A 580 -1.51 7.86 -6.80
N ALA A 581 -0.37 7.36 -7.29
CA ALA A 581 0.67 8.18 -7.90
C ALA A 581 1.19 7.53 -9.18
N GLN A 582 1.52 8.37 -10.16
CA GLN A 582 2.20 7.97 -11.38
C GLN A 582 3.45 8.79 -11.60
N SER A 583 4.47 8.18 -12.21
CA SER A 583 5.72 8.86 -12.56
C SER A 583 6.45 8.10 -13.65
N LEU A 584 7.23 8.80 -14.47
CA LEU A 584 8.24 8.16 -15.31
C LEU A 584 9.56 7.98 -14.53
N ARG A 585 10.29 6.91 -14.84
CA ARG A 585 11.61 6.59 -14.29
C ARG A 585 12.54 6.16 -15.40
N LEU A 586 13.84 6.38 -15.22
CA LEU A 586 14.85 5.85 -16.15
C LEU A 586 15.57 4.67 -15.52
N ASN A 587 15.83 3.64 -16.32
CA ASN A 587 16.65 2.53 -15.87
C ASN A 587 18.12 2.93 -15.69
N GLY A 588 18.92 2.02 -15.12
CA GLY A 588 20.32 2.27 -14.80
C GLY A 588 21.18 2.61 -16.02
N ALA A 589 20.87 2.06 -17.21
CA ALA A 589 21.60 2.35 -18.44
C ALA A 589 21.42 3.82 -18.86
N ALA A 590 20.17 4.27 -18.98
CA ALA A 590 19.86 5.66 -19.33
C ALA A 590 20.37 6.62 -18.23
N TRP A 591 20.14 6.31 -16.97
CA TRP A 591 20.56 7.16 -15.86
C TRP A 591 22.09 7.32 -15.76
N SER A 592 22.85 6.25 -16.00
CA SER A 592 24.32 6.32 -16.00
C SER A 592 24.85 7.24 -17.12
N ALA A 593 24.18 7.28 -18.27
CA ALA A 593 24.51 8.21 -19.34
C ALA A 593 24.26 9.68 -18.93
N PHE A 594 23.14 9.97 -18.25
CA PHE A 594 22.90 11.30 -17.66
C PHE A 594 23.99 11.69 -16.66
N LYS A 595 24.31 10.80 -15.70
CA LYS A 595 25.34 11.08 -14.69
C LYS A 595 26.69 11.41 -15.34
N THR A 596 27.08 10.64 -16.35
CA THR A 596 28.33 10.84 -17.09
C THR A 596 28.36 12.20 -17.79
N GLN A 597 27.30 12.58 -18.50
CA GLN A 597 27.25 13.86 -19.23
C GLN A 597 27.17 15.07 -18.29
N LEU A 598 26.51 14.91 -17.14
CA LEU A 598 26.26 16.00 -16.20
C LEU A 598 27.30 16.12 -15.08
N GLY A 599 28.24 15.18 -14.99
CA GLY A 599 29.27 15.13 -13.94
C GLY A 599 28.69 14.89 -12.54
N LEU A 600 27.71 13.98 -12.43
CA LEU A 600 26.98 13.68 -11.18
C LEU A 600 27.53 12.49 -10.40
#